data_AF-A0A5J4R7P0-F1
#
_entry.id   AF-A0A5J4R7P0-F1
#
_cell.length_a   1.000
_cell.length_b   1.000
_cell.length_c   1.000
_cell.angle_alpha   90.00
_cell.angle_beta   90.00
_cell.angle_gamma   90.00
#
_symmetry.space_group_name_H-M   'P 1'
#
loop_
_entity.id
_entity.type
_entity.pdbx_description
1 polymer ?
#
loop_
_entity_poly.entity_id
_entity_poly.type
_entity_poly.pdbx_seq_one_letter_code
_entity_poly.pdbx_strand_id
1 'polypeptide(L)'
;MKKLLIAVVVISFCSCSCSYSSINAQKIEASKNYVTRVVTTDHFKAIKLTGSPDVVYTQTDGRVHVEVYGSDNIVDLLDVYTENGSLNVRFKRNVQIYNKGKLEVRVFAPSLDRMVKVR
;
A
#
# COMPACT_ATOMS: atom_id res chain seq x y z
N MET A 1 -11.66 -39.50 -64.73
CA MET A 1 -12.15 -38.10 -64.73
C MET A 1 -12.92 -37.84 -63.44
N LYS A 2 -12.85 -36.60 -62.92
CA LYS A 2 -13.37 -36.07 -61.64
C LYS A 2 -12.29 -36.07 -60.55
N LYS A 3 -11.41 -35.06 -60.55
CA LYS A 3 -11.57 -33.71 -59.95
C LYS A 3 -11.60 -33.82 -58.41
N LEU A 4 -10.53 -33.32 -57.76
CA LEU A 4 -10.52 -32.08 -56.97
C LEU A 4 -11.24 -32.32 -55.62
N LEU A 5 -10.60 -32.24 -54.46
CA LEU A 5 -10.14 -30.98 -53.86
C LEU A 5 -9.24 -31.27 -52.65
N ILE A 6 -8.22 -30.43 -52.54
CA ILE A 6 -7.33 -30.26 -51.39
C ILE A 6 -8.16 -29.71 -50.20
N ALA A 7 -8.03 -30.34 -49.03
CA ALA A 7 -8.45 -29.73 -47.77
C ALA A 7 -7.24 -29.70 -46.82
N VAL A 8 -6.44 -28.63 -46.91
CA VAL A 8 -5.43 -28.31 -45.91
C VAL A 8 -6.18 -27.81 -44.68
N VAL A 9 -6.18 -28.61 -43.62
CA VAL A 9 -6.64 -28.17 -42.29
C VAL A 9 -5.46 -28.32 -41.34
N VAL A 10 -4.57 -27.33 -41.38
CA VAL A 10 -3.52 -27.19 -40.35
C VAL A 10 -4.16 -26.46 -39.18
N ILE A 11 -4.69 -27.24 -38.23
CA ILE A 11 -5.11 -26.70 -36.93
C ILE A 11 -3.82 -26.49 -36.13
N SER A 12 -3.22 -25.32 -36.26
CA SER A 12 -2.21 -24.86 -35.32
C SER A 12 -2.93 -24.39 -34.06
N PHE A 13 -3.02 -25.30 -33.08
CA PHE A 13 -3.52 -24.99 -31.74
C PHE A 13 -2.45 -24.15 -31.05
N CYS A 14 -2.49 -22.83 -31.23
CA CYS A 14 -1.67 -21.89 -30.48
C CYS A 14 -2.26 -21.77 -29.08
N SER A 15 -1.88 -22.68 -28.18
CA SER A 15 -2.18 -22.58 -26.76
C SER A 15 -1.26 -21.51 -26.17
N CYS A 16 -1.64 -20.24 -26.32
CA CYS A 16 -1.05 -19.16 -25.54
C CYS A 16 -1.56 -19.31 -24.10
N SER A 17 -0.94 -20.19 -23.33
CA SER A 17 -1.13 -20.28 -21.90
C SER A 17 -0.48 -19.07 -21.27
N CYS A 18 -1.18 -17.93 -21.31
CA CYS A 18 -0.92 -16.83 -20.41
C CYS A 18 -1.18 -17.35 -19.00
N SER A 19 -0.15 -17.86 -18.34
CA SER A 19 -0.17 -18.11 -16.90
C SER A 19 -0.34 -16.75 -16.22
N TYR A 20 -1.60 -16.33 -16.03
CA TYR A 20 -1.92 -15.28 -15.10
C TYR A 20 -1.53 -15.80 -13.72
N SER A 21 -0.32 -15.50 -13.27
CA SER A 21 0.01 -15.58 -11.85
C SER A 21 -0.93 -14.61 -11.14
N SER A 22 -2.07 -15.12 -10.70
CA SER A 22 -2.97 -14.42 -9.81
C SER A 22 -2.20 -14.17 -8.51
N ILE A 23 -1.73 -12.94 -8.35
CA ILE A 23 -1.28 -12.44 -7.06
C ILE A 23 -2.48 -12.60 -6.12
N ASN A 24 -2.46 -13.66 -5.31
CA ASN A 24 -3.47 -13.93 -4.29
C ASN A 24 -3.30 -12.91 -3.15
N ALA A 25 -3.64 -11.65 -3.43
CA ALA A 25 -3.69 -10.62 -2.41
C ALA A 25 -4.96 -10.83 -1.58
N GLN A 26 -4.80 -10.83 -0.27
CA GLN A 26 -5.92 -10.93 0.65
C GLN A 26 -6.78 -9.67 0.53
N LYS A 27 -8.06 -9.86 0.21
CA LYS A 27 -9.03 -8.75 0.19
C LYS A 27 -9.49 -8.47 1.62
N ILE A 28 -9.35 -7.23 2.06
CA ILE A 28 -9.75 -6.80 3.41
C ILE A 28 -10.65 -5.57 3.25
N GLU A 29 -11.85 -5.64 3.83
CA GLU A 29 -12.80 -4.53 3.89
C GLU A 29 -12.72 -3.85 5.25
N ALA A 30 -12.83 -2.52 5.28
CA ALA A 30 -12.76 -1.75 6.52
C ALA A 30 -13.96 -2.04 7.43
N SER A 31 -13.69 -2.27 8.72
CA SER A 31 -14.72 -2.51 9.74
C SER A 31 -15.62 -1.31 10.00
N LYS A 32 -15.17 -0.09 9.64
CA LYS A 32 -15.78 1.21 9.98
C LYS A 32 -15.77 1.53 11.48
N ASN A 33 -15.11 0.71 12.30
CA ASN A 33 -14.83 1.02 13.70
C ASN A 33 -13.54 1.84 13.79
N TYR A 34 -13.67 3.15 13.94
CA TYR A 34 -12.52 4.06 13.88
C TYR A 34 -11.77 4.14 15.21
N VAL A 35 -10.44 3.98 15.13
CA VAL A 35 -9.53 4.04 16.26
C VAL A 35 -8.35 4.96 15.95
N THR A 36 -7.67 5.42 17.01
CA THR A 36 -6.37 6.08 16.94
C THR A 36 -5.33 5.20 17.62
N ARG A 37 -4.25 4.87 16.92
CA ARG A 37 -3.11 4.10 17.47
C ARG A 37 -1.88 4.98 17.54
N VAL A 38 -1.33 5.14 18.73
CA VAL A 38 -0.04 5.83 18.92
C VAL A 38 1.08 4.89 18.48
N VAL A 39 2.04 5.42 17.73
CA VAL A 39 3.20 4.67 17.23
C VAL A 39 4.46 5.18 17.95
N THR A 40 5.13 4.28 18.68
CA THR A 40 6.44 4.56 19.26
C THR A 40 7.46 4.70 18.13
N THR A 41 8.18 5.81 18.12
CA THR A 41 9.16 6.14 17.07
C THR A 41 10.39 6.76 17.69
N ASP A 42 11.53 6.57 17.03
CA ASP A 42 12.75 7.32 17.34
C ASP A 42 12.67 8.74 16.74
N HIS A 43 13.69 9.55 16.99
CA HIS A 43 13.82 10.84 16.31
C HIS A 43 14.00 10.64 14.79
N PHE A 44 13.24 11.40 14.01
CA PHE A 44 13.38 11.48 12.56
C PHE A 44 13.22 12.91 12.07
N LYS A 45 13.81 13.20 10.92
CA LYS A 45 13.64 14.49 10.21
C LYS A 45 13.18 14.32 8.78
N ALA A 46 12.90 13.09 8.37
CA ALA A 46 12.40 12.78 7.04
C ALA A 46 11.18 11.86 7.14
N ILE A 47 10.27 11.98 6.19
CA ILE A 47 9.15 11.05 6.02
C ILE A 47 9.31 10.37 4.66
N LYS A 48 9.26 9.03 4.64
CA LYS A 48 9.32 8.22 3.42
C LYS A 48 8.02 7.44 3.26
N LEU A 49 7.28 7.77 2.21
CA LEU A 49 6.02 7.12 1.85
C LEU A 49 6.31 6.08 0.76
N THR A 50 5.87 4.84 0.96
CA THR A 50 5.89 3.82 -0.09
C THR A 50 4.47 3.46 -0.49
N GLY A 51 4.14 3.62 -1.78
CA GLY A 51 2.79 3.47 -2.29
C GLY A 51 1.93 4.72 -2.04
N SER A 52 0.71 4.52 -1.55
CA SER A 52 -0.29 5.59 -1.41
C SER A 52 -0.90 5.73 0.00
N PRO A 53 -0.11 5.75 1.09
CA PRO A 53 -0.62 6.16 2.39
C PRO A 53 -0.84 7.68 2.44
N ASP A 54 -1.82 8.10 3.23
CA ASP A 54 -2.10 9.52 3.47
C ASP A 54 -1.43 9.94 4.79
N VAL A 55 -0.68 11.05 4.74
CA VAL A 55 0.05 11.59 5.89
C VAL A 55 -0.32 13.05 6.08
N VAL A 56 -0.65 13.41 7.32
CA VAL A 56 -0.92 14.78 7.77
C VAL A 56 0.22 15.17 8.69
N TYR A 57 1.00 16.17 8.29
CA TYR A 57 2.09 16.72 9.09
C TYR A 57 1.65 18.01 9.77
N THR A 58 1.88 18.10 11.08
CA THR A 58 1.60 19.28 11.89
C THR A 58 2.88 19.68 12.59
N GLN A 59 3.38 20.88 12.31
CA GLN A 59 4.55 21.40 13.00
C GLN A 59 4.17 21.83 14.43
N THR A 60 4.91 21.35 15.44
CA THR A 60 4.67 21.70 16.85
C THR A 60 6.00 21.90 17.58
N ASP A 61 6.06 22.80 18.56
CA ASP A 61 7.28 22.99 19.38
C ASP A 61 7.56 21.84 20.37
N GLY A 62 6.69 20.82 20.36
CA GLY A 62 6.72 19.68 21.27
C GLY A 62 7.63 18.55 20.80
N ARG A 63 7.58 17.44 21.54
CA ARG A 63 8.24 16.20 21.15
C ARG A 63 7.57 15.58 19.93
N VAL A 64 8.33 14.78 19.19
CA VAL A 64 7.81 13.96 18.10
C VAL A 64 6.72 13.04 18.63
N HIS A 65 5.55 13.08 17.99
CA HIS A 65 4.41 12.20 18.25
C HIS A 65 3.82 11.74 16.93
N VAL A 66 3.55 10.45 16.81
CA VAL A 66 2.98 9.85 15.61
C VAL A 66 1.79 9.00 16.00
N GLU A 67 0.68 9.20 15.29
CA GLU A 67 -0.52 8.39 15.45
C GLU A 67 -1.10 8.00 14.09
N VAL A 68 -1.80 6.87 14.07
CA VAL A 68 -2.53 6.39 12.90
C VAL A 68 -4.01 6.35 13.25
N TYR A 69 -4.81 7.08 12.48
CA TYR A 69 -6.25 7.13 12.61
C TYR A 69 -6.92 6.41 11.45
N GLY A 70 -7.81 5.46 11.74
CA GLY A 70 -8.56 4.73 10.71
C GLY A 70 -9.40 3.59 11.29
N SER A 71 -9.99 2.76 10.42
CA SER A 71 -10.68 1.54 10.87
C SER A 71 -9.69 0.58 11.54
N ASP A 72 -10.07 0.01 12.68
CA ASP A 72 -9.22 -0.84 13.52
C ASP A 72 -8.44 -1.91 12.74
N ASN A 73 -9.12 -2.66 11.87
CA ASN A 73 -8.54 -3.73 11.08
C ASN A 73 -7.68 -3.24 9.91
N ILE A 74 -7.77 -1.95 9.53
CA ILE A 74 -6.98 -1.34 8.46
C ILE A 74 -5.74 -0.65 9.02
N VAL A 75 -5.82 -0.06 10.21
CA VAL A 75 -4.68 0.57 10.88
C VAL A 75 -3.53 -0.42 11.04
N ASP A 76 -3.83 -1.67 11.38
CA ASP A 76 -2.82 -2.74 11.55
C ASP A 76 -2.18 -3.21 10.24
N LEU A 77 -2.68 -2.76 9.08
CA LEU A 77 -2.12 -3.05 7.76
C LEU A 77 -1.10 -2.00 7.30
N LEU A 78 -0.90 -0.95 8.09
CA LEU A 78 0.09 0.09 7.82
C LEU A 78 1.33 -0.13 8.68
N ASP A 79 2.47 -0.38 8.03
CA ASP A 79 3.76 -0.38 8.70
C ASP A 79 4.22 1.07 8.85
N VAL A 80 4.36 1.52 10.10
CA VAL A 80 4.91 2.83 10.46
C VAL A 80 6.07 2.61 11.41
N TYR A 81 7.28 2.96 10.97
CA TYR A 81 8.50 2.71 11.75
C TYR A 81 9.62 3.69 11.41
N THR A 82 10.56 3.88 12.32
CA THR A 82 11.75 4.69 12.11
C THR A 82 12.92 3.86 11.63
N GLU A 83 13.59 4.31 10.57
CA GLU A 83 14.81 3.68 10.05
C GLU A 83 15.65 4.75 9.35
N ASN A 84 16.95 4.80 9.65
CA ASN A 84 17.91 5.75 9.05
C ASN A 84 17.45 7.22 9.12
N GLY A 85 16.95 7.66 10.29
CA GLY A 85 16.47 9.03 10.52
C GLY A 85 15.21 9.41 9.74
N SER A 86 14.51 8.44 9.17
CA SER A 86 13.28 8.62 8.40
C SER A 86 12.12 7.84 9.02
N LEU A 87 10.95 8.46 9.12
CA LEU A 87 9.69 7.78 9.38
C LEU A 87 9.22 7.11 8.07
N ASN A 88 9.26 5.79 8.04
CA ASN A 88 8.79 5.00 6.91
C ASN A 88 7.31 4.68 7.11
N VAL A 89 6.49 4.99 6.11
CA VAL A 89 5.06 4.71 6.09
C VAL A 89 4.74 3.91 4.83
N ARG A 90 4.21 2.70 5.00
CA ARG A 90 3.82 1.84 3.88
C ARG A 90 2.71 0.88 4.25
N PHE A 91 1.98 0.39 3.27
CA PHE A 91 1.09 -0.76 3.48
C PHE A 91 1.90 -2.06 3.52
N LYS A 92 1.42 -3.02 4.31
CA LYS A 92 1.89 -4.41 4.26
C LYS A 92 1.73 -4.97 2.85
N ARG A 93 2.57 -5.93 2.47
CA ARG A 93 2.50 -6.58 1.16
C ARG A 93 1.31 -7.54 1.09
N ASN A 94 0.87 -7.85 -0.13
CA ASN A 94 -0.16 -8.86 -0.42
C ASN A 94 -1.53 -8.60 0.22
N VAL A 95 -1.86 -7.34 0.53
CA VAL A 95 -3.21 -6.94 0.96
C VAL A 95 -3.83 -6.00 -0.06
N GLN A 96 -5.10 -6.21 -0.35
CA GLN A 96 -5.94 -5.29 -1.12
C GLN A 96 -7.03 -4.76 -0.19
N ILE A 97 -6.96 -3.46 0.09
CA ILE A 97 -7.90 -2.80 0.99
C ILE A 97 -9.03 -2.19 0.15
N TYR A 98 -10.26 -2.58 0.46
CA TYR A 98 -11.47 -2.04 -0.15
C TYR A 98 -12.21 -1.18 0.87
N ASN A 99 -12.90 -0.14 0.37
CA ASN A 99 -13.70 0.75 1.20
C ASN A 99 -12.94 1.28 2.43
N LYS A 100 -11.64 1.62 2.29
CA LYS A 100 -10.75 1.95 3.42
C LYS A 100 -11.31 3.06 4.33
N GLY A 101 -12.20 3.90 3.79
CA GLY A 101 -12.69 5.08 4.48
C GLY A 101 -11.55 6.06 4.74
N LYS A 102 -11.59 6.72 5.89
CA LYS A 102 -10.52 7.62 6.32
C LYS A 102 -9.39 6.80 6.96
N LEU A 103 -8.16 6.96 6.44
CA LEU A 103 -6.95 6.40 7.02
C LEU A 103 -5.84 7.45 6.91
N GLU A 104 -5.36 7.94 8.05
CA GLU A 104 -4.38 9.03 8.13
C GLU A 104 -3.26 8.66 9.10
N VAL A 105 -2.01 8.86 8.67
CA VAL A 105 -0.89 8.97 9.62
C VAL A 105 -0.74 10.43 9.98
N ARG A 106 -0.91 10.77 11.24
CA ARG A 106 -0.74 12.13 11.75
C ARG A 106 0.61 12.22 12.45
N VAL A 107 1.42 13.16 11.99
CA VAL A 107 2.79 13.35 12.44
C VAL A 107 2.90 14.74 13.05
N PHE A 108 3.29 14.80 14.31
CA PHE A 108 3.53 16.04 15.04
C PHE A 108 5.01 16.11 15.36
N ALA A 109 5.71 17.14 14.87
CA ALA A 109 7.15 17.28 15.08
C ALA A 109 7.59 18.76 14.94
N PRO A 110 8.73 19.15 15.54
CA PRO A 110 9.21 20.53 15.48
C PRO A 110 9.80 20.93 14.13
N SER A 111 10.30 19.97 13.35
CA SER A 111 10.85 20.22 12.02
C SER A 111 10.75 18.98 11.14
N LEU A 112 10.78 19.21 9.82
CA LEU A 112 10.83 18.18 8.79
C LEU A 112 11.72 18.68 7.66
N ASP A 113 12.83 17.99 7.42
CA ASP A 113 13.80 18.38 6.40
C ASP A 113 13.33 17.96 5.00
N ARG A 114 12.69 16.79 4.89
CA ARG A 114 12.23 16.26 3.60
C ARG A 114 11.07 15.27 3.70
N MET A 115 10.26 15.23 2.65
CA MET A 115 9.28 14.17 2.41
C MET A 115 9.56 13.51 1.06
N VAL A 116 9.65 12.18 1.04
CA VAL A 116 9.94 11.38 -0.16
C VAL A 116 8.79 10.42 -0.41
N LYS A 117 8.26 10.40 -1.63
CA LYS A 117 7.24 9.44 -2.07
C LYS A 117 7.82 8.48 -3.10
N VAL A 118 7.86 7.20 -2.76
CA VAL A 118 8.30 6.10 -3.61
C VAL A 118 7.05 5.42 -4.18
N ARG A 119 6.96 5.38 -5.50
CA ARG A 119 5.89 4.68 -6.22
C ARG A 119 6.27 3.23 -6.47
#